data_AF-A0A7Y9C6R5-F1
#
_entry.id   AF-A0A7Y9C6R5-F1
#
_cell.length_a   1.000
_cell.length_b   1.000
_cell.length_c   1.000
_cell.angle_alpha   90.00
_cell.angle_beta   90.00
_cell.angle_gamma   90.00
#
_symmetry.space_group_name_H-M   'P 1'
#
loop_
_entity.id
_entity.type
_entity.pdbx_description
1 polymer ?
#
loop_
_entity_poly.entity_id
_entity_poly.type
_entity_poly.pdbx_seq_one_letter_code
_entity_poly.pdbx_strand_id
1 'polypeptide(L)'
;MAKYLLLLLLVCSCADKVAHNPHPLSKTAKDTIIDLEKTATGFGHAIDTAVAKNVLYKHFRNKGELIEAELDIATFDAESPENLGKKAIAFLKLYGNKLNGKNQYLIDYYHCEPFANGNCVRAHFAVISETKDGFEIVNEDCIPSTFNIDSIVNYHDKTSFFAHDYECANQKRKASYRIHFR
;
A
#
# COMPACT_ATOMS: atom_id res chain seq x y z
N MET A 1 41.99 -24.89 -17.28
CA MET A 1 42.04 -23.48 -16.85
C MET A 1 40.61 -23.00 -16.59
N ALA A 2 40.17 -23.08 -15.34
CA ALA A 2 38.81 -22.68 -14.96
C ALA A 2 38.81 -21.19 -14.60
N LYS A 3 38.06 -20.38 -15.35
CA LYS A 3 37.82 -18.98 -15.03
C LYS A 3 36.70 -18.92 -13.99
N TYR A 4 37.07 -18.58 -12.75
CA TYR A 4 36.12 -18.16 -11.72
C TYR A 4 35.51 -16.82 -12.14
N LEU A 5 34.21 -16.83 -12.48
CA LEU A 5 33.43 -15.62 -12.65
C LEU A 5 32.95 -15.20 -11.26
N LEU A 6 33.60 -14.18 -10.71
CA LEU A 6 33.27 -13.56 -9.44
C LEU A 6 31.94 -12.79 -9.62
N LEU A 7 30.82 -13.40 -9.23
CA LEU A 7 29.52 -12.72 -9.17
C LEU A 7 29.56 -11.78 -7.94
N LEU A 8 29.78 -10.50 -8.19
CA LEU A 8 29.63 -9.45 -7.19
C LEU A 8 28.16 -9.37 -6.78
N LEU A 9 27.83 -9.98 -5.64
CA LEU A 9 26.61 -9.73 -4.88
C LEU A 9 26.64 -8.28 -4.40
N LEU A 10 26.09 -7.38 -5.20
CA LEU A 10 25.65 -6.06 -4.75
C LEU A 10 24.37 -6.28 -3.92
N VAL A 11 24.57 -6.64 -2.65
CA VAL A 11 23.53 -6.56 -1.62
C VAL A 11 23.33 -5.08 -1.33
N CYS A 12 22.49 -4.41 -2.12
CA CYS A 12 22.13 -3.03 -1.85
C CYS A 12 21.17 -3.02 -0.67
N SER A 13 21.73 -2.81 0.52
CA SER A 13 21.00 -2.51 1.74
C SER A 13 20.22 -1.21 1.55
N CYS A 14 18.93 -1.28 1.23
CA CYS A 14 18.02 -0.16 1.37
C CYS A 14 17.65 0.04 2.84
N ALA A 15 18.63 0.49 3.62
CA ALA A 15 18.40 1.23 4.85
C ALA A 15 18.49 2.73 4.54
N ASP A 16 17.79 3.18 3.49
CA ASP A 16 17.61 4.60 3.27
C ASP A 16 16.49 5.08 4.17
N LYS A 17 16.90 5.74 5.24
CA LYS A 17 16.06 6.64 6.01
C LYS A 17 15.56 7.71 5.04
N VAL A 18 14.36 7.51 4.49
CA VAL A 18 13.60 8.60 3.86
C VAL A 18 13.35 9.61 4.97
N ALA A 19 14.12 10.69 4.98
CA ALA A 19 13.85 11.84 5.82
C ALA A 19 12.48 12.38 5.41
N HIS A 20 11.46 12.09 6.21
CA HIS A 20 10.19 12.80 6.14
C HIS A 20 10.44 14.26 6.50
N ASN A 21 10.78 15.08 5.50
CA ASN A 21 10.64 16.52 5.62
C ASN A 21 9.13 16.82 5.56
N PRO A 22 8.48 17.25 6.66
CA PRO A 22 7.10 17.68 6.59
C PRO A 22 7.05 18.95 5.74
N HIS A 23 6.72 18.80 4.47
CA HIS A 23 6.52 19.94 3.59
C HIS A 23 5.27 20.72 4.02
N PRO A 24 5.31 22.06 3.97
CA PRO A 24 4.17 22.89 4.34
C PRO A 24 2.97 22.52 3.47
N LEU A 25 1.84 22.24 4.13
CA LEU A 25 0.55 21.94 3.51
C LEU A 25 0.30 22.93 2.37
N SER A 26 0.31 22.43 1.13
CA SER A 26 0.21 23.28 -0.05
C SER A 26 -1.16 23.98 -0.06
N LYS A 27 -1.16 25.32 -0.02
CA LYS A 27 -2.37 26.15 -0.15
C LYS A 27 -3.13 25.93 -1.47
N THR A 28 -2.56 25.16 -2.42
CA THR A 28 -3.13 24.89 -3.75
C THR A 28 -3.62 23.45 -3.94
N ALA A 29 -3.70 22.65 -2.86
CA ALA A 29 -4.19 21.28 -2.95
C ALA A 29 -5.67 21.23 -3.39
N LYS A 30 -5.99 20.37 -4.36
CA LYS A 30 -7.36 20.12 -4.80
C LYS A 30 -8.06 19.17 -3.83
N ASP A 31 -9.31 19.45 -3.49
CA ASP A 31 -10.12 18.54 -2.68
C ASP A 31 -10.64 17.36 -3.51
N THR A 32 -10.46 16.15 -2.98
CA THR A 32 -10.98 14.90 -3.55
C THR A 32 -11.72 14.13 -2.47
N ILE A 33 -12.90 13.60 -2.80
CA ILE A 33 -13.69 12.76 -1.91
C ILE A 33 -13.68 11.33 -2.45
N ILE A 34 -13.42 10.36 -1.58
CA ILE A 34 -13.53 8.93 -1.88
C ILE A 34 -14.66 8.36 -1.04
N ASP A 35 -15.67 7.81 -1.73
CA ASP A 35 -16.80 7.15 -1.11
C ASP A 35 -16.45 5.71 -0.76
N LEU A 36 -16.66 5.33 0.51
CA LEU A 36 -16.43 3.95 0.96
C LEU A 36 -17.69 3.09 0.74
N GLU A 37 -17.50 1.87 0.27
CA GLU A 37 -18.61 0.98 -0.11
C GLU A 37 -19.34 0.39 1.12
N LYS A 38 -18.63 0.27 2.25
CA LYS A 38 -19.17 -0.28 3.49
C LYS A 38 -18.77 0.55 4.69
N THR A 39 -19.68 0.65 5.65
CA THR A 39 -19.44 1.29 6.95
C THR A 39 -18.99 0.27 7.98
N ALA A 40 -18.14 0.69 8.92
CA ALA A 40 -17.73 -0.16 10.04
C ALA A 40 -18.95 -0.54 10.89
N THR A 41 -19.06 -1.82 11.24
CA THR A 41 -20.17 -2.37 12.05
C THR A 41 -19.70 -3.06 13.34
N GLY A 42 -18.40 -3.05 13.61
CA GLY A 42 -17.80 -3.68 14.79
C GLY A 42 -17.71 -2.79 16.04
N PHE A 43 -17.05 -3.30 17.07
CA PHE A 43 -17.18 -2.84 18.46
C PHE A 43 -16.10 -1.85 18.93
N GLY A 44 -15.20 -1.36 18.05
CA GLY A 44 -14.26 -0.30 18.44
C GLY A 44 -12.79 -0.69 18.49
N HIS A 45 -12.44 -1.93 18.15
CA HIS A 45 -11.08 -2.43 18.34
C HIS A 45 -10.09 -1.75 17.39
N ALA A 46 -8.98 -1.26 17.96
CA ALA A 46 -7.86 -0.79 17.16
C ALA A 46 -7.11 -1.98 16.55
N ILE A 47 -6.70 -1.87 15.28
CA ILE A 47 -5.81 -2.85 14.65
C ILE A 47 -4.36 -2.40 14.74
N ASP A 48 -3.47 -3.38 14.82
CA ASP A 48 -2.04 -3.18 14.61
C ASP A 48 -1.62 -3.62 13.20
N THR A 49 -0.34 -3.41 12.89
CA THR A 49 0.25 -3.77 11.59
C THR A 49 0.16 -5.27 11.30
N ALA A 50 0.29 -6.14 12.30
CA ALA A 50 0.27 -7.58 12.10
C ALA A 50 -1.14 -8.06 11.71
N VAL A 51 -2.16 -7.54 12.41
CA VAL A 51 -3.56 -7.78 12.08
C VAL A 51 -3.88 -7.24 10.67
N ALA A 52 -3.49 -6.00 10.36
CA ALA A 52 -3.72 -5.40 9.05
C ALA A 52 -3.10 -6.21 7.90
N LYS A 53 -1.84 -6.64 8.08
CA LYS A 53 -1.12 -7.49 7.13
C LYS A 53 -1.83 -8.83 6.91
N ASN A 54 -2.28 -9.49 7.98
CA ASN A 54 -3.00 -10.75 7.88
C ASN A 54 -4.35 -10.61 7.17
N VAL A 55 -5.09 -9.52 7.42
CA VAL A 55 -6.35 -9.22 6.73
C VAL A 55 -6.10 -9.05 5.22
N LEU A 56 -5.11 -8.25 4.84
CA LEU A 56 -4.71 -8.05 3.44
C LEU A 56 -4.37 -9.38 2.76
N TYR A 57 -3.48 -10.17 3.36
CA TYR A 57 -3.02 -11.41 2.77
C TYR A 57 -4.11 -12.46 2.67
N LYS A 58 -4.95 -12.60 3.71
CA LYS A 58 -6.11 -13.49 3.66
C LYS A 58 -7.06 -13.10 2.52
N HIS A 59 -7.34 -11.80 2.36
CA HIS A 59 -8.20 -11.29 1.31
C HIS A 59 -7.70 -11.68 -0.08
N PHE A 60 -6.43 -11.40 -0.39
CA PHE A 60 -5.88 -11.68 -1.71
C PHE A 60 -5.55 -13.15 -1.97
N ARG A 61 -5.22 -13.95 -0.94
CA ARG A 61 -5.16 -15.42 -1.08
C ARG A 61 -6.48 -16.01 -1.54
N ASN A 62 -7.60 -15.53 -0.99
CA ASN A 62 -8.93 -15.98 -1.41
C ASN A 62 -9.25 -15.61 -2.87
N LYS A 63 -8.57 -14.61 -3.44
CA LYS A 63 -8.65 -14.22 -4.86
C LYS A 63 -7.68 -15.00 -5.75
N GLY A 64 -6.80 -15.82 -5.16
CA GLY A 64 -5.82 -16.62 -5.89
C GLY A 64 -4.48 -15.93 -6.15
N GLU A 65 -4.23 -14.75 -5.56
CA GLU A 65 -2.97 -14.02 -5.69
C GLU A 65 -1.87 -14.64 -4.82
N LEU A 66 -0.61 -14.38 -5.21
CA LEU A 66 0.57 -14.78 -4.45
C LEU A 66 0.85 -13.78 -3.32
N ILE A 67 1.50 -14.23 -2.26
CA ILE A 67 1.98 -13.38 -1.17
C ILE A 67 3.50 -13.34 -1.21
N GLU A 68 4.09 -12.19 -1.49
CA GLU A 68 5.53 -12.08 -1.78
C GLU A 68 6.40 -12.59 -0.62
N ALA A 69 5.98 -12.34 0.63
CA ALA A 69 6.68 -12.78 1.83
C ALA A 69 6.68 -14.32 2.03
N GLU A 70 5.88 -15.06 1.26
CA GLU A 70 5.81 -16.53 1.28
C GLU A 70 6.58 -17.16 0.11
N LEU A 71 7.11 -16.34 -0.81
CA LEU A 71 7.89 -16.79 -1.95
C LEU A 71 9.38 -16.81 -1.60
N ASP A 72 10.09 -17.80 -2.12
CA ASP A 72 11.55 -17.86 -2.07
C ASP A 72 12.14 -17.45 -3.42
N ILE A 73 12.84 -16.32 -3.45
CA ILE A 73 13.45 -15.76 -4.65
C ILE A 73 14.44 -16.73 -5.33
N ALA A 74 15.04 -17.66 -4.58
CA ALA A 74 16.00 -18.60 -5.13
C ALA A 74 15.35 -19.76 -5.91
N THR A 75 14.08 -20.07 -5.61
CA THR A 75 13.39 -21.26 -6.11
C THR A 75 12.09 -20.96 -6.84
N PHE A 76 11.58 -19.73 -6.75
CA PHE A 76 10.35 -19.33 -7.40
C PHE A 76 10.49 -19.28 -8.93
N ASP A 77 9.56 -19.95 -9.62
CA ASP A 77 9.44 -19.94 -11.08
C ASP A 77 8.15 -19.22 -11.50
N ALA A 78 8.29 -18.00 -12.01
CA ALA A 78 7.19 -17.17 -12.49
C ALA A 78 6.53 -17.73 -13.75
N GLU A 79 7.25 -18.53 -14.55
CA GLU A 79 6.78 -19.06 -15.83
C GLU A 79 6.10 -20.43 -15.68
N SER A 80 6.16 -21.03 -14.49
CA SER A 80 5.45 -22.28 -14.19
C SER A 80 3.93 -22.13 -14.42
N PRO A 81 3.23 -23.16 -14.93
CA PRO A 81 1.79 -23.07 -15.24
C PRO A 81 0.93 -22.59 -14.08
N GLU A 82 1.32 -22.88 -12.83
CA GLU A 82 0.63 -22.47 -11.61
C GLU A 82 0.83 -21.01 -11.22
N ASN A 83 1.90 -20.35 -11.69
CA ASN A 83 2.26 -18.97 -11.33
C ASN A 83 2.10 -17.99 -12.50
N LEU A 84 2.03 -18.49 -13.73
CA LEU A 84 1.98 -17.68 -14.93
C LEU A 84 0.84 -16.64 -14.87
N GLY A 85 1.21 -15.36 -14.93
CA GLY A 85 0.29 -14.23 -14.91
C GLY A 85 -0.33 -13.89 -13.55
N LYS A 86 0.09 -14.56 -12.46
CA LYS A 86 -0.31 -14.19 -11.11
C LYS A 86 0.52 -13.02 -10.59
N LYS A 87 -0.13 -12.17 -9.80
CA LYS A 87 0.55 -11.09 -9.11
C LYS A 87 0.88 -11.49 -7.67
N ALA A 88 1.86 -10.78 -7.11
CA ALA A 88 2.23 -10.90 -5.72
C ALA A 88 1.78 -9.67 -4.93
N ILE A 89 1.35 -9.93 -3.69
CA ILE A 89 0.97 -8.92 -2.72
C ILE A 89 2.07 -8.75 -1.68
N ALA A 90 2.49 -7.50 -1.48
CA ALA A 90 3.41 -7.12 -0.41
C ALA A 90 2.81 -6.00 0.44
N PHE A 91 2.65 -6.23 1.73
CA PHE A 91 2.19 -5.20 2.66
C PHE A 91 3.29 -4.16 2.88
N LEU A 92 2.93 -2.88 2.84
CA LEU A 92 3.88 -1.79 3.04
C LEU A 92 3.63 -1.07 4.37
N LYS A 93 2.44 -0.49 4.55
CA LYS A 93 2.15 0.36 5.71
C LYS A 93 0.70 0.30 6.11
N LEU A 94 0.50 0.37 7.43
CA LEU A 94 -0.77 0.73 8.06
C LEU A 94 -0.70 2.21 8.44
N TYR A 95 -1.64 3.00 7.94
CA TYR A 95 -1.80 4.37 8.36
C TYR A 95 -2.58 4.37 9.69
N GLY A 96 -1.84 4.47 10.80
CA GLY A 96 -2.27 4.09 12.16
C GLY A 96 -3.39 4.91 12.83
N ASN A 97 -4.29 5.54 12.09
CA ASN A 97 -5.45 6.24 12.64
C ASN A 97 -6.76 5.75 12.01
N LYS A 98 -7.81 5.73 12.84
CA LYS A 98 -9.19 5.53 12.42
C LYS A 98 -9.60 6.57 11.39
N LEU A 99 -10.15 6.16 10.25
CA LEU A 99 -10.69 7.05 9.24
C LEU A 99 -11.96 7.70 9.76
N ASN A 100 -11.91 9.01 9.97
CA ASN A 100 -13.03 9.81 10.45
C ASN A 100 -13.68 9.28 11.76
N GLY A 101 -12.86 8.80 12.69
CA GLY A 101 -13.32 8.22 13.96
C GLY A 101 -14.01 6.85 13.84
N LYS A 102 -14.20 6.32 12.63
CA LYS A 102 -14.74 4.98 12.38
C LYS A 102 -13.62 3.93 12.46
N ASN A 103 -13.93 2.68 12.80
CA ASN A 103 -12.95 1.57 12.81
C ASN A 103 -12.62 1.11 11.38
N GLN A 104 -12.11 2.06 10.60
CA GLN A 104 -11.68 1.94 9.24
C GLN A 104 -10.24 2.43 9.19
N TYR A 105 -9.40 1.76 8.41
CA TYR A 105 -7.97 1.99 8.39
C TYR A 105 -7.48 1.94 6.95
N LEU A 106 -6.68 2.93 6.55
CA LEU A 106 -6.02 2.91 5.26
C LEU A 106 -4.73 2.07 5.38
N ILE A 107 -4.51 1.22 4.40
CA ILE A 107 -3.24 0.52 4.19
C ILE A 107 -2.73 0.80 2.79
N ASP A 108 -1.42 0.65 2.60
CA ASP A 108 -0.83 0.52 1.28
C ASP A 108 -0.09 -0.81 1.09
N TYR A 109 -0.05 -1.27 -0.15
CA TYR A 109 0.50 -2.54 -0.55
C TYR A 109 0.97 -2.52 -2.00
N TYR A 110 1.88 -3.39 -2.37
CA TYR A 110 2.16 -3.68 -3.78
C TYR A 110 1.25 -4.78 -4.30
N HIS A 111 0.87 -4.65 -5.57
CA HIS A 111 0.11 -5.62 -6.33
C HIS A 111 0.68 -5.67 -7.76
N CYS A 112 1.82 -6.35 -7.89
CA CYS A 112 2.65 -6.36 -9.10
C CYS A 112 3.17 -7.77 -9.38
N GLU A 113 3.96 -7.93 -10.44
CA GLU A 113 4.66 -9.19 -10.69
C GLU A 113 5.55 -9.57 -9.47
N PRO A 114 5.69 -10.87 -9.16
CA PRO A 114 6.54 -11.33 -8.07
C PRO A 114 7.97 -10.77 -8.19
N PHE A 115 8.48 -10.22 -7.08
CA PHE A 115 9.82 -9.62 -7.02
C PHE A 115 10.05 -8.47 -8.01
N ALA A 116 8.98 -7.86 -8.55
CA ALA A 116 9.11 -6.70 -9.41
C ALA A 116 9.88 -5.61 -8.68
N ASN A 117 11.10 -5.35 -9.17
CA ASN A 117 11.94 -4.28 -8.68
C ASN A 117 12.08 -3.21 -9.75
N GLY A 118 11.85 -1.96 -9.37
CA GLY A 118 11.97 -0.86 -10.32
C GLY A 118 11.49 0.46 -9.74
N ASN A 119 12.04 1.54 -10.27
CA ASN A 119 11.77 2.92 -9.82
C ASN A 119 10.30 3.37 -10.04
N CYS A 120 9.44 2.48 -10.56
CA CYS A 120 8.10 2.81 -11.02
C CYS A 120 7.00 1.86 -10.53
N VAL A 121 7.34 0.87 -9.69
CA VAL A 121 6.31 0.06 -9.04
C VAL A 121 5.65 0.94 -7.98
N ARG A 122 4.34 1.19 -8.13
CA ARG A 122 3.60 2.10 -7.26
C ARG A 122 2.69 1.34 -6.32
N ALA A 123 2.57 1.87 -5.11
CA ALA A 123 1.69 1.29 -4.11
C ALA A 123 0.21 1.48 -4.50
N HIS A 124 -0.56 0.49 -4.11
CA HIS A 124 -2.01 0.47 -4.12
C HIS A 124 -2.51 0.77 -2.72
N PHE A 125 -3.75 1.24 -2.61
CA PHE A 125 -4.35 1.63 -1.33
C PHE A 125 -5.65 0.89 -1.12
N ALA A 126 -5.83 0.34 0.08
CA ALA A 126 -7.07 -0.32 0.46
C ALA A 126 -7.54 0.13 1.84
N VAL A 127 -8.83 -0.01 2.08
CA VAL A 127 -9.45 0.26 3.37
C VAL A 127 -9.82 -1.05 4.04
N ILE A 128 -9.28 -1.25 5.24
CA ILE A 128 -9.74 -2.28 6.17
C ILE A 128 -10.85 -1.69 7.03
N SER A 129 -11.95 -2.41 7.20
CA SER A 129 -13.03 -2.03 8.10
C SER A 129 -13.32 -3.15 9.10
N GLU A 130 -13.68 -2.77 10.31
CA GLU A 130 -14.26 -3.69 11.30
C GLU A 130 -15.70 -4.06 10.91
N THR A 131 -15.99 -5.34 10.92
CA THR A 131 -17.32 -5.95 10.71
C THR A 131 -17.70 -6.81 11.91
N LYS A 132 -18.89 -7.40 11.86
CA LYS A 132 -19.36 -8.34 12.89
C LYS A 132 -18.48 -9.59 13.01
N ASP A 133 -17.83 -9.98 11.91
CA ASP A 133 -17.04 -11.22 11.82
C ASP A 133 -15.52 -10.98 11.95
N GLY A 134 -15.12 -9.74 12.25
CA GLY A 134 -13.71 -9.33 12.37
C GLY A 134 -13.36 -8.21 11.40
N PHE A 135 -12.11 -8.17 10.94
CA PHE A 135 -11.64 -7.15 10.00
C PHE A 135 -11.63 -7.69 8.56
N GLU A 136 -12.10 -6.89 7.61
CA GLU A 136 -12.09 -7.21 6.18
C GLU A 136 -11.65 -6.01 5.33
N ILE A 137 -11.15 -6.29 4.12
CA ILE A 137 -10.96 -5.26 3.09
C ILE A 137 -12.33 -4.89 2.53
N VAL A 138 -12.70 -3.61 2.61
CA VAL A 138 -14.00 -3.10 2.11
C VAL A 138 -13.89 -2.27 0.85
N ASN A 139 -12.69 -1.75 0.56
CA ASN A 139 -12.40 -1.04 -0.67
C ASN A 139 -10.96 -1.36 -1.08
N GLU A 140 -10.81 -1.94 -2.27
CA GLU A 140 -9.51 -2.10 -2.94
C GLU A 140 -9.27 -0.88 -3.85
N ASP A 141 -8.01 -0.55 -4.10
CA ASP A 141 -7.58 0.51 -5.03
C ASP A 141 -8.32 1.85 -4.86
N CYS A 142 -8.63 2.20 -3.61
CA CYS A 142 -9.51 3.33 -3.30
C CYS A 142 -8.88 4.69 -3.64
N ILE A 143 -7.55 4.76 -3.65
CA ILE A 143 -6.78 5.92 -4.12
C ILE A 143 -6.03 5.48 -5.39
N PRO A 144 -6.04 6.28 -6.48
CA PRO A 144 -5.26 5.97 -7.67
C PRO A 144 -3.80 5.70 -7.33
N SER A 145 -3.21 4.63 -7.88
CA SER A 145 -1.81 4.25 -7.62
C SER A 145 -0.80 5.30 -8.11
N THR A 146 -1.22 6.33 -8.84
CA THR A 146 -0.35 7.46 -9.19
C THR A 146 -0.12 8.42 -8.05
N PHE A 147 -0.87 8.31 -6.96
CA PHE A 147 -0.82 9.22 -5.83
C PHE A 147 0.15 8.70 -4.77
N ASN A 148 1.00 9.60 -4.26
CA ASN A 148 1.84 9.36 -3.10
C ASN A 148 1.30 10.15 -1.91
N ILE A 149 1.10 9.50 -0.76
CA ILE A 149 0.67 10.17 0.48
C ILE A 149 1.87 10.87 1.11
N ASP A 150 1.82 12.21 1.14
CA ASP A 150 2.84 13.07 1.73
C ASP A 150 2.68 13.16 3.25
N SER A 151 1.43 13.33 3.72
CA SER A 151 1.13 13.48 5.14
C SER A 151 -0.34 13.18 5.46
N ILE A 152 -0.62 12.96 6.74
CA ILE A 152 -1.97 12.73 7.27
C ILE A 152 -2.21 13.70 8.41
N VAL A 153 -3.34 14.40 8.35
CA VAL A 153 -3.76 15.33 9.40
C VAL A 153 -5.09 14.85 9.97
N ASN A 154 -5.16 14.72 11.29
CA ASN A 154 -6.38 14.42 12.01
C ASN A 154 -6.82 15.65 12.79
N TYR A 155 -8.08 16.06 12.63
CA TYR A 155 -8.66 17.20 13.36
C TYR A 155 -10.14 16.94 13.63
N HIS A 156 -10.56 16.92 14.91
CA HIS A 156 -11.94 16.67 15.35
C HIS A 156 -12.62 15.52 14.59
N ASP A 157 -12.04 14.31 14.71
CA ASP A 157 -12.55 13.09 14.07
C ASP A 157 -12.68 13.16 12.54
N LYS A 158 -11.94 14.07 11.89
CA LYS A 158 -11.78 14.09 10.44
C LYS A 158 -10.34 13.80 10.09
N THR A 159 -10.15 12.84 9.18
CA THR A 159 -8.85 12.48 8.65
C THR A 159 -8.72 13.02 7.24
N SER A 160 -7.73 13.88 7.02
CA SER A 160 -7.37 14.37 5.68
C SER A 160 -6.01 13.82 5.29
N PHE A 161 -5.94 13.23 4.11
CA PHE A 161 -4.68 12.76 3.52
C PHE A 161 -4.21 13.80 2.52
N PHE A 162 -2.97 14.26 2.65
CA PHE A 162 -2.35 15.11 1.66
C PHE A 162 -1.49 14.24 0.78
N ALA A 163 -1.78 14.28 -0.52
CA ALA A 163 -1.12 13.45 -1.51
C ALA A 163 -0.65 14.30 -2.70
N HIS A 164 0.17 13.70 -3.54
CA HIS A 164 0.45 14.25 -4.85
C HIS A 164 0.41 13.20 -5.95
N ASP A 165 -0.03 13.60 -7.13
CA ASP A 165 0.05 12.78 -8.32
C ASP A 165 1.48 12.84 -8.88
N TYR A 166 2.10 11.68 -9.00
CA TYR A 166 3.46 11.49 -9.48
C TYR A 166 3.45 10.73 -10.81
N GLU A 167 3.96 11.39 -11.85
CA GLU A 167 4.23 10.78 -13.14
C GLU A 167 5.64 10.23 -13.15
N CYS A 168 5.72 8.91 -13.07
CA CYS A 168 6.98 8.20 -13.03
C CYS A 168 7.81 8.34 -14.33
N ALA A 169 7.17 8.33 -15.50
CA ALA A 169 7.87 8.40 -16.80
C ALA A 169 8.77 9.64 -16.94
N ASN A 170 8.32 10.78 -16.41
CA ASN A 170 9.06 12.05 -16.42
C ASN A 170 9.58 12.44 -15.02
N GLN A 171 9.47 11.54 -14.03
CA GLN A 171 9.79 11.77 -12.62
C GLN A 171 9.22 13.07 -12.04
N LYS A 172 7.98 13.40 -12.40
CA LYS A 172 7.40 14.74 -12.18
C LYS A 172 6.18 14.69 -11.27
N ARG A 173 6.16 15.58 -10.27
CA ARG A 173 4.96 15.91 -9.50
C ARG A 173 4.01 16.74 -10.36
N LYS A 174 2.78 16.27 -10.56
CA LYS A 174 1.77 16.93 -11.39
C LYS A 174 0.89 17.88 -10.59
N ALA A 175 0.28 17.38 -9.52
CA ALA A 175 -0.64 18.15 -8.69
C ALA A 175 -0.64 17.63 -7.24
N SER A 176 -1.06 18.49 -6.31
CA SER A 176 -1.30 18.13 -4.91
C SER A 176 -2.80 18.00 -4.65
N TYR A 177 -3.15 17.06 -3.79
CA TYR A 177 -4.53 16.74 -3.43
C TYR A 177 -4.68 16.66 -1.92
N ARG A 178 -5.85 17.04 -1.44
CA ARG A 178 -6.35 16.76 -0.10
C ARG A 178 -7.50 15.78 -0.26
N ILE A 179 -7.29 14.55 0.17
CA ILE A 179 -8.23 13.45 0.07
C ILE A 179 -8.99 13.33 1.39
N HIS A 180 -10.31 13.20 1.27
CA HIS A 180 -11.21 12.88 2.37
C HIS A 180 -11.98 11.61 2.03
N PHE A 181 -12.15 10.74 3.01
CA PHE A 181 -13.03 9.57 2.88
C PHE A 181 -14.43 9.92 3.39
N ARG A 182 -15.48 9.35 2.79
CA ARG A 182 -16.88 9.53 3.21
C ARG A 182 -17.53 8.19 3.54
#